data_AF-A0AAN9F8X0-F1
#
_entry.id   AF-A0AAN9F8X0-F1
#
_cell.length_a   1.000
_cell.length_b   1.000
_cell.length_c   1.000
_cell.angle_alpha   90.00
_cell.angle_beta   90.00
_cell.angle_gamma   90.00
#
_symmetry.space_group_name_H-M   'P 1'
#
loop_
_entity.id
_entity.type
_entity.pdbx_description
1 polymer ?
#
loop_
_entity_poly.entity_id
_entity_poly.type
_entity_poly.pdbx_seq_one_letter_code
_entity_poly.pdbx_strand_id
1 'polypeptide(L)'
;MCLSSAIDLNLTNATLLSNRSLCWIRLDQAEYALADAKACKALRPDWPKAGYREGAILRVLQTCYLEPSGCDICIRVYDSHF
;
A
#
# COMPACT_ATOMS: atom_id res chain seq x y z
N MET A 1 -0.80 -17.55 0.96
CA MET A 1 0.06 -17.80 -0.23
C MET A 1 1.15 -16.75 -0.21
N CYS A 2 2.39 -17.18 0.03
CA CYS A 2 3.52 -16.31 0.38
C CYS A 2 3.95 -15.46 -0.82
N LEU A 3 4.17 -14.16 -0.63
CA LEU A 3 4.63 -13.21 -1.67
C LEU A 3 5.97 -13.60 -2.31
N SER A 4 6.72 -14.52 -1.71
CA SER A 4 8.08 -14.90 -2.09
C SER A 4 8.20 -15.56 -3.46
N SER A 5 7.15 -16.22 -3.96
CA SER A 5 7.19 -16.88 -5.28
C SER A 5 6.88 -15.96 -6.47
N ALA A 6 6.51 -14.70 -6.22
CA ALA A 6 6.16 -13.72 -7.26
C ALA A 6 7.35 -12.82 -7.68
N ILE A 7 8.51 -12.98 -7.04
CA ILE A 7 9.67 -12.09 -7.20
C ILE A 7 10.36 -12.28 -8.56
N ASP A 8 10.19 -13.44 -9.22
CA ASP A 8 10.86 -13.75 -10.50
C ASP A 8 10.12 -13.29 -11.77
N LEU A 9 8.90 -12.75 -11.66
CA LEU A 9 8.15 -12.28 -12.83
C LEU A 9 7.80 -10.79 -12.71
N ASN A 10 8.69 -9.98 -13.29
CA ASN A 10 8.50 -8.56 -13.64
C ASN A 10 8.46 -7.56 -12.47
N LEU A 11 9.62 -6.96 -12.21
CA LEU A 11 9.85 -5.74 -11.43
C LEU A 11 9.04 -4.49 -11.90
N THR A 12 8.20 -4.63 -12.93
CA THR A 12 7.32 -3.62 -13.53
C THR A 12 5.83 -3.86 -13.27
N ASN A 13 5.45 -4.88 -12.49
CA ASN A 13 4.04 -5.16 -12.25
C ASN A 13 3.49 -4.22 -11.17
N ALA A 14 2.64 -3.27 -11.57
CA ALA A 14 1.91 -2.39 -10.66
C ALA A 14 1.22 -3.20 -9.53
N THR A 15 0.79 -4.44 -9.78
CA THR A 15 0.21 -5.34 -8.77
C THR A 15 1.18 -5.68 -7.65
N LEU A 16 2.47 -5.86 -7.96
CA LEU A 16 3.49 -6.17 -6.96
C LEU A 16 3.75 -4.94 -6.07
N LEU A 17 3.90 -3.76 -6.66
CA LEU A 17 4.06 -2.52 -5.91
C LEU A 17 2.84 -2.25 -5.02
N SER A 18 1.65 -2.50 -5.57
CA SER A 18 0.40 -2.45 -4.83
C SER A 18 0.44 -3.37 -3.60
N ASN A 19 0.82 -4.64 -3.76
CA ASN A 19 0.85 -5.60 -2.64
C ASN A 19 1.98 -5.32 -1.66
N ARG A 20 3.13 -4.83 -2.14
CA ARG A 20 4.27 -4.44 -1.31
C ARG A 20 3.93 -3.22 -0.45
N SER A 21 3.19 -2.25 -0.98
CA SER A 21 2.74 -1.11 -0.18
C SER A 21 1.85 -1.54 0.98
N LEU A 22 0.98 -2.54 0.79
CA LEU A 22 0.17 -3.10 1.88
C LEU A 22 1.04 -3.75 2.97
N CYS A 23 2.08 -4.48 2.58
CA CYS A 23 3.04 -5.04 3.54
C CYS A 23 3.74 -3.95 4.35
N TRP A 24 4.15 -2.85 3.70
CA TRP A 24 4.77 -1.72 4.38
C TRP A 24 3.84 -1.04 5.38
N ILE A 25 2.55 -0.85 5.07
CA ILE A 25 1.58 -0.33 6.04
C ILE A 25 1.50 -1.25 7.27
N ARG A 26 1.47 -2.58 7.08
CA ARG A 26 1.43 -3.54 8.19
C ARG A 26 2.71 -3.57 9.03
N LEU A 27 3.82 -3.09 8.48
CA LEU A 27 5.09 -2.93 9.19
C LEU A 27 5.24 -1.53 9.81
N ASP A 28 4.17 -0.73 9.82
CA ASP A 28 4.17 0.66 10.30
C ASP A 28 5.18 1.55 9.55
N GLN A 29 5.43 1.21 8.29
CA GLN A 29 6.40 1.87 7.40
C GLN A 29 5.67 2.59 6.27
N ALA A 30 4.81 3.54 6.64
CA ALA A 30 3.86 4.17 5.73
C ALA A 30 4.54 5.05 4.65
N GLU A 31 5.75 5.56 4.87
CA GLU A 31 6.52 6.31 3.88
C GLU A 31 6.95 5.42 2.72
N TYR A 32 7.41 4.20 3.02
CA TYR A 32 7.77 3.20 2.01
C TYR A 32 6.53 2.71 1.27
N ALA A 33 5.40 2.56 1.98
CA ALA A 33 4.12 2.27 1.34
C ALA A 33 3.73 3.34 0.31
N LEU A 34 3.92 4.62 0.64
CA LEU A 34 3.55 5.74 -0.23
C LEU A 34 4.38 5.76 -1.50
N ALA A 35 5.69 5.51 -1.40
CA ALA A 35 6.57 5.42 -2.56
C ALA A 35 6.10 4.32 -3.54
N ASP A 36 5.76 3.14 -3.02
CA ASP A 36 5.26 2.02 -3.81
C ASP A 36 3.88 2.31 -4.44
N ALA A 37 2.97 2.96 -3.71
CA ALA A 37 1.67 3.33 -4.24
C ALA A 37 1.76 4.39 -5.35
N LYS A 38 2.66 5.37 -5.21
CA LYS A 38 2.94 6.37 -6.25
C LYS A 38 3.54 5.72 -7.50
N ALA A 39 4.51 4.83 -7.34
CA ALA A 39 5.10 4.08 -8.45
C ALA A 39 4.06 3.17 -9.14
N CYS A 40 3.19 2.52 -8.37
CA CYS A 40 2.06 1.73 -8.89
C CYS A 40 1.12 2.57 -9.77
N LYS A 41 0.73 3.75 -9.28
CA LYS A 41 -0.14 4.69 -10.02
C LYS A 41 0.54 5.28 -11.25
N ALA A 42 1.84 5.55 -11.19
CA ALA A 42 2.61 6.02 -12.34
C ALA A 42 2.70 4.94 -13.44
N LEU A 43 2.82 3.67 -13.06
CA LEU A 43 2.84 2.55 -14.01
C LEU A 43 1.46 2.24 -14.61
N ARG A 44 0.39 2.44 -13.84
CA ARG A 44 -1.00 2.20 -14.27
C ARG A 44 -1.94 3.31 -13.79
N PRO A 45 -1.93 4.49 -14.46
CA PRO A 45 -2.79 5.61 -14.08
C PRO A 45 -4.28 5.31 -14.31
N ASP A 46 -4.58 4.36 -15.19
CA ASP A 46 -5.92 3.85 -15.49
C ASP A 46 -6.46 2.88 -14.44
N TRP A 47 -5.68 2.50 -13.43
CA TRP A 47 -6.07 1.50 -12.43
C TRP A 47 -6.63 2.17 -11.16
N PRO A 48 -7.96 2.16 -10.94
CA PRO A 48 -8.58 2.89 -9.82
C PRO A 48 -8.09 2.37 -8.46
N LYS A 49 -7.73 1.09 -8.39
CA LYS A 49 -7.20 0.46 -7.17
C LYS A 49 -5.87 1.10 -6.74
N ALA A 50 -5.02 1.53 -7.68
CA ALA A 50 -3.76 2.21 -7.36
C ALA A 50 -4.01 3.57 -6.69
N GLY A 51 -4.95 4.36 -7.24
CA GLY A 51 -5.34 5.65 -6.66
C GLY A 51 -6.00 5.51 -5.28
N TYR A 52 -6.88 4.51 -5.10
CA TYR A 52 -7.45 4.19 -3.79
C TYR A 52 -6.35 3.86 -2.77
N ARG A 53 -5.35 3.07 -3.18
CA ARG A 53 -4.28 2.66 -2.26
C ARG A 53 -3.42 3.83 -1.81
N GLU A 54 -3.05 4.72 -2.72
CA GLU A 54 -2.33 5.95 -2.40
C GLU A 54 -3.11 6.80 -1.38
N GLY A 55 -4.41 7.05 -1.63
CA GLY A 55 -5.26 7.84 -0.73
C GLY A 55 -5.37 7.23 0.66
N ALA A 56 -5.48 5.92 0.75
CA ALA A 56 -5.57 5.24 2.03
C ALA A 56 -4.24 5.26 2.80
N ILE A 57 -3.09 5.18 2.11
CA ILE A 57 -1.76 5.37 2.74
C ILE A 57 -1.58 6.80 3.24
N LEU A 58 -2.02 7.80 2.47
CA LEU A 58 -1.97 9.21 2.90
C LEU A 58 -2.81 9.43 4.16
N ARG A 59 -3.96 8.75 4.27
CA ARG A 59 -4.80 8.80 5.48
C ARG A 59 -4.10 8.14 6.68
N VAL A 60 -3.43 7.01 6.48
CA VAL A 60 -2.61 6.37 7.53
C VAL A 60 -1.50 7.31 7.98
N LEU A 61 -0.72 7.87 7.05
CA LEU A 61 0.33 8.84 7.35
C LEU A 61 -0.21 10.01 8.18
N GLN A 62 -1.29 10.65 7.72
CA GLN A 62 -1.93 11.75 8.44
C GLN A 62 -2.42 11.35 9.84
N THR A 63 -2.92 10.13 10.01
CA THR A 63 -3.42 9.64 11.30
C THR A 63 -2.26 9.30 12.24
N CYS A 64 -1.18 8.70 11.76
CA CYS A 64 0.01 8.41 12.60
C CYS A 64 0.72 9.69 13.07
N TYR A 65 0.68 10.78 12.30
CA TYR A 65 1.18 12.08 12.75
C TYR A 65 0.33 12.70 13.88
N LEU A 66 -0.95 12.33 13.98
CA LEU A 66 -1.88 12.89 14.95
C LEU A 66 -2.06 11.98 16.17
N GLU A 67 -2.05 10.65 16.01
CA GLU A 67 -2.27 9.66 17.05
C GLU A 67 -1.43 8.38 16.78
N PRO A 68 -0.33 8.14 17.53
CA PRO A 68 0.53 6.97 17.35
C PRO A 68 -0.16 5.61 17.56
N SER A 69 -1.32 5.59 18.22
CA SER A 69 -2.10 4.39 18.56
C SER A 69 -3.12 3.98 17.49
N GLY A 70 -3.33 4.80 16.45
CA GLY A 70 -4.38 4.59 15.44
C GLY A 70 -4.04 3.63 14.30
N CYS A 71 -2.81 3.13 14.23
CA CYS A 71 -2.31 2.40 13.05
C CYS A 71 -3.03 1.04 12.82
N ASP A 72 -3.40 0.33 13.90
CA ASP A 72 -4.06 -0.98 13.83
C ASP A 72 -5.48 -0.95 13.22
N ILE A 73 -6.22 0.15 13.42
CA ILE A 73 -7.59 0.30 12.91
C ILE A 73 -7.60 0.53 11.40
N CYS A 74 -6.64 1.32 10.88
CA CYS A 74 -6.59 1.64 9.46
C CYS A 74 -6.23 0.43 8.59
N ILE A 75 -5.40 -0.49 9.11
CA ILE A 75 -5.01 -1.73 8.43
C ILE A 75 -6.22 -2.67 8.25
N ARG A 76 -7.08 -2.80 9.28
CA ARG A 76 -8.25 -3.72 9.23
C ARG A 76 -9.33 -3.30 8.24
N VAL A 77 -9.54 -1.99 8.06
CA VAL A 77 -10.46 -1.46 7.03
C VAL A 77 -9.95 -1.78 5.61
N TYR A 78 -8.65 -1.96 5.45
CA TYR A 78 -8.00 -2.18 4.16
C TYR A 78 -8.16 -3.61 3.62
N ASP A 79 -8.14 -4.62 4.48
CA ASP A 79 -8.31 -6.03 4.10
C ASP A 79 -9.77 -6.42 3.82
N SER A 80 -10.75 -5.68 4.37
CA SER A 80 -12.15 -6.11 4.37
C SER A 80 -12.93 -5.80 3.08
N HIS A 81 -12.32 -5.09 2.12
CA HIS A 81 -13.03 -4.61 0.92
C HIS A 81 -12.49 -5.10 -0.44
N PHE A 82 -11.43 -5.91 -0.50
CA PHE A 82 -10.94 -6.47 -1.78
C PHE A 82 -10.21 -7.82 -1.69
#